data_AF-A0A367ICL1-F1
#
_entry.id   AF-A0A367ICL1-F1
#
_cell.length_a   1.000
_cell.length_b   1.000
_cell.length_c   1.000
_cell.angle_alpha   90.00
_cell.angle_beta   90.00
_cell.angle_gamma   90.00
#
_symmetry.space_group_name_H-M   'P 1'
#
loop_
_entity.id
_entity.type
_entity.pdbx_description
1 polymer ?
#
loop_
_entity_poly.entity_id
_entity_poly.type
_entity_poly.pdbx_seq_one_letter_code
_entity_poly.pdbx_strand_id
1 'polypeptide(L)'
;MAFMFVIDYPIRWGKKLAGAPSSIADWVAMTLSGQDWGLASVYTERWIHQPSKLENGFAPYNGITPYSSSNPFSYTFLGIELSPTLLAIGWFMKFRVAFLVNLGSIVAWFFLVPLVVIQDVPVYDPSLGSYVSITEYSEPSSGIFYPTIQWKAFSSVVRTIAIGAILGGGMFGLIKMAPTFISIFGDISSAFTGERGDEFIENKGWYEWPLTHIPVFMVISFFAMIMTFIVGGFPLLPSAIFAIVLIFTTFLLGAIAVRVMGETGIEPVSGTSFIVLLMLLLIFLNLDVGLDKEESVLIALVGTTVFGSAISMSGTVVGDYKNSLYIGNRPYHISKGNIMGVVPGAILGAAVAIFLSKLLADGTIDLLAPQANAFAYFTTILAEGQGDWGALALGFALGAFVEWATGMGTSFGLGMYLPTPATFPMLLGGAARDWWEKRRLQPKVDSIRIEKGAQEAERGRALMLLYTFMIAAGALTGEAFYGVEAAILAVLDDQIGTSLSNWPAIRLAGFIMLNAILGAAIYVLFSKAGIIGPSNGPEGPEGKVMDAELA
;
A
#
# COMPACT_ATOMS: atom_id res chain seq x y z
N MET A 1 -8.45 16.45 5.49
CA MET A 1 -9.62 17.16 4.92
C MET A 1 -9.37 18.64 4.65
N ALA A 2 -9.32 19.55 5.63
CA ALA A 2 -9.17 21.00 5.34
C ALA A 2 -7.92 21.36 4.52
N PHE A 3 -6.78 20.73 4.82
CA PHE A 3 -5.55 20.89 4.01
C PHE A 3 -5.78 20.43 2.55
N MET A 4 -6.33 19.23 2.35
CA MET A 4 -6.67 18.69 1.02
C MET A 4 -7.63 19.59 0.25
N PHE A 5 -8.61 20.19 0.93
CA PHE A 5 -9.53 21.15 0.30
C PHE A 5 -8.79 22.34 -0.32
N VAL A 6 -7.74 22.85 0.33
CA VAL A 6 -6.97 23.99 -0.19
C VAL A 6 -6.13 23.59 -1.40
N ILE A 7 -5.50 22.42 -1.36
CA ILE A 7 -4.52 22.01 -2.37
C ILE A 7 -5.12 21.24 -3.55
N ASP A 8 -6.33 20.68 -3.40
CA ASP A 8 -6.86 19.72 -4.37
C ASP A 8 -8.33 19.96 -4.76
N TYR A 9 -9.11 20.68 -3.94
CA TYR A 9 -10.52 20.88 -4.30
C TYR A 9 -10.65 21.89 -5.46
N PRO A 10 -11.31 21.54 -6.57
CA PRO A 10 -11.37 22.39 -7.75
C PRO A 10 -12.41 23.50 -7.56
N ILE A 11 -11.97 24.66 -7.06
CA ILE A 11 -12.82 25.85 -6.87
C ILE A 11 -13.09 26.55 -8.20
N ARG A 12 -12.11 26.61 -9.10
CA ARG A 12 -12.27 27.27 -10.40
C ARG A 12 -12.76 26.28 -11.45
N TRP A 13 -14.07 26.05 -11.47
CA TRP A 13 -14.72 25.08 -12.35
C TRP A 13 -14.41 25.28 -13.85
N GLY A 14 -14.38 26.53 -14.32
CA GLY A 14 -14.04 26.83 -15.72
C GLY A 14 -12.61 26.43 -16.11
N LYS A 15 -11.67 26.42 -15.15
CA LYS A 15 -10.30 25.90 -15.37
C LYS A 15 -10.25 24.38 -15.31
N LYS A 16 -11.00 23.77 -14.39
CA LYS A 16 -11.14 22.31 -14.32
C LYS A 16 -11.66 21.74 -15.65
N LEU A 17 -12.69 22.36 -16.24
CA LEU A 17 -13.23 21.97 -17.54
C LEU A 17 -12.24 22.15 -18.70
N ALA A 18 -11.30 23.09 -18.56
CA ALA A 18 -10.24 23.34 -19.53
C ALA A 18 -8.99 22.46 -19.29
N GLY A 19 -9.02 21.52 -18.34
CA GLY A 19 -7.86 20.69 -17.99
C GLY A 19 -6.73 21.46 -17.32
N ALA A 20 -7.01 22.62 -16.71
CA ALA A 20 -6.03 23.45 -16.04
C ALA A 20 -6.16 23.35 -14.50
N PRO A 21 -5.04 23.49 -13.77
CA PRO A 21 -5.04 23.40 -12.31
C PRO A 21 -6.02 24.40 -11.69
N SER A 22 -6.81 23.95 -10.72
CA SER A 22 -8.06 24.64 -10.31
C SER A 22 -8.29 24.74 -8.80
N SER A 23 -7.32 24.29 -7.98
CA SER A 23 -7.37 24.42 -6.53
C SER A 23 -7.12 25.86 -6.05
N ILE A 24 -7.33 26.11 -4.74
CA ILE A 24 -6.98 27.41 -4.13
C ILE A 24 -5.47 27.63 -4.23
N ALA A 25 -4.69 26.60 -3.92
CA ALA A 25 -3.23 26.67 -3.98
C ALA A 25 -2.74 26.95 -5.40
N ASP A 26 -3.33 26.29 -6.40
CA ASP A 26 -3.03 26.54 -7.82
C ASP A 26 -3.39 27.97 -8.23
N TRP A 27 -4.53 28.48 -7.76
CA TRP A 27 -4.93 29.84 -8.04
C TRP A 27 -3.93 30.86 -7.48
N VAL A 28 -3.47 30.66 -6.24
CA VAL A 28 -2.42 31.49 -5.63
C VAL A 28 -1.13 31.37 -6.43
N ALA A 29 -0.74 30.15 -6.81
CA ALA A 29 0.48 29.91 -7.58
C ALA A 29 0.46 30.60 -8.94
N MET A 30 -0.64 30.49 -9.69
CA MET A 30 -0.80 31.16 -10.99
C MET A 30 -0.87 32.67 -10.86
N THR A 31 -1.51 33.20 -9.81
CA THR A 31 -1.61 34.65 -9.60
C THR A 31 -0.26 35.27 -9.24
N LEU A 32 0.58 34.51 -8.54
CA LEU A 32 1.95 34.89 -8.21
C LEU A 32 2.95 34.56 -9.34
N SER A 33 2.47 34.21 -10.54
CA SER A 33 3.30 33.85 -11.69
C SER A 33 3.12 34.80 -12.87
N GLY A 34 4.23 35.06 -13.57
CA GLY A 34 4.20 35.69 -14.89
C GLY A 34 3.80 34.70 -15.97
N GLN A 35 3.90 35.13 -17.25
CA GLN A 35 3.55 34.25 -18.38
C GLN A 35 4.56 33.11 -18.59
N ASP A 36 5.85 33.35 -18.31
CA ASP A 36 6.93 32.38 -18.56
C ASP A 36 7.50 31.74 -17.28
N TRP A 37 7.41 32.43 -16.12
CA TRP A 37 8.00 31.98 -14.86
C TRP A 37 7.26 32.51 -13.63
N GLY A 38 7.27 31.75 -12.52
CA GLY A 38 6.66 32.15 -11.25
C GLY A 38 6.50 31.01 -10.26
N LEU A 39 5.62 31.15 -9.26
CA LEU A 39 5.36 30.07 -8.31
C LEU A 39 4.77 28.81 -8.98
N ALA A 40 3.96 28.99 -10.02
CA ALA A 40 3.36 27.91 -10.81
C ALA A 40 4.40 27.11 -11.61
N SER A 41 5.64 27.61 -11.79
CA SER A 41 6.68 26.82 -12.47
C SER A 41 7.22 25.69 -11.60
N VAL A 42 7.00 25.77 -10.28
CA VAL A 42 7.51 24.85 -9.26
C VAL A 42 6.36 24.15 -8.52
N TYR A 43 5.12 24.63 -8.64
CA TYR A 43 3.94 24.06 -7.98
C TYR A 43 2.77 23.86 -8.95
N THR A 44 2.26 22.63 -9.02
CA THR A 44 1.08 22.28 -9.84
C THR A 44 0.27 21.15 -9.21
N GLU A 45 -1.07 21.31 -9.07
CA GLU A 45 -2.08 20.28 -8.74
C GLU A 45 -1.86 19.45 -7.46
N ARG A 46 -0.89 19.82 -6.62
CA ARG A 46 -0.42 19.21 -5.34
C ARG A 46 1.08 18.88 -5.31
N TRP A 47 1.77 18.97 -6.44
CA TRP A 47 3.19 18.66 -6.57
C TRP A 47 4.04 19.91 -6.43
N ILE A 48 5.08 19.83 -5.62
CA ILE A 48 6.25 20.71 -5.71
C ILE A 48 7.27 20.00 -6.58
N HIS A 49 7.47 20.45 -7.81
CA HIS A 49 8.30 19.79 -8.81
C HIS A 49 9.47 20.64 -9.27
N GLN A 50 10.39 20.03 -10.01
CA GLN A 50 11.46 20.75 -10.68
C GLN A 50 10.92 21.89 -11.54
N PRO A 51 11.64 23.00 -11.69
CA PRO A 51 11.12 24.14 -12.42
C PRO A 51 10.80 23.79 -13.88
N SER A 52 9.59 24.14 -14.31
CA SER A 52 9.08 23.90 -15.66
C SER A 52 8.66 25.21 -16.33
N LYS A 53 8.77 25.29 -17.65
CA LYS A 53 8.36 26.49 -18.39
C LYS A 53 6.83 26.62 -18.33
N LEU A 54 6.34 27.82 -18.07
CA LEU A 54 4.90 28.10 -18.10
C LEU A 54 4.41 28.36 -19.53
N GLU A 55 3.20 27.90 -19.83
CA GLU A 55 2.44 28.27 -21.02
C GLU A 55 1.10 28.86 -20.56
N ASN A 56 0.81 30.09 -20.96
CA ASN A 56 -0.41 30.81 -20.53
C ASN A 56 -0.57 30.90 -18.98
N GLY A 57 0.54 30.95 -18.25
CA GLY A 57 0.55 31.10 -16.79
C GLY A 57 0.26 29.81 -16.00
N PHE A 58 0.28 28.64 -16.64
CA PHE A 58 0.25 27.33 -15.96
C PHE A 58 1.33 26.41 -16.52
N ALA A 59 1.78 25.43 -15.73
CA ALA A 59 2.78 24.47 -16.17
C ALA A 59 2.11 23.37 -17.02
N PRO A 60 2.53 23.15 -18.27
CA PRO A 60 2.02 22.07 -19.09
C PRO A 60 2.43 20.71 -18.50
N TYR A 61 1.65 19.66 -18.80
CA TYR A 61 1.91 18.28 -18.36
C TYR A 61 2.13 18.15 -16.84
N ASN A 62 1.38 18.90 -16.04
CA ASN A 62 1.48 18.90 -14.57
C ASN A 62 2.88 19.19 -14.03
N GLY A 63 3.64 20.06 -14.73
CA GLY A 63 4.98 20.45 -14.32
C GLY A 63 6.10 19.55 -14.82
N ILE A 64 5.77 18.55 -15.64
CA ILE A 64 6.76 17.65 -16.23
C ILE A 64 7.36 18.31 -17.47
N THR A 65 8.70 18.42 -17.47
CA THR A 65 9.44 19.03 -18.57
C THR A 65 9.37 18.17 -19.83
N PRO A 66 8.88 18.68 -20.98
CA PRO A 66 8.91 17.97 -22.25
C PRO A 66 10.34 17.64 -22.69
N TYR A 67 10.48 16.60 -23.50
CA TYR A 67 11.78 16.20 -24.00
C TYR A 67 12.45 17.25 -24.85
N SER A 68 13.71 17.52 -24.52
CA SER A 68 14.61 18.33 -25.32
C SER A 68 16.01 17.85 -25.05
N SER A 69 16.74 17.46 -26.10
CA SER A 69 18.09 16.91 -25.96
C SER A 69 19.06 17.86 -25.26
N SER A 70 18.79 19.18 -25.26
CA SER A 70 19.60 20.19 -24.57
C SER A 70 19.24 20.42 -23.10
N ASN A 71 18.06 19.94 -22.64
CA ASN A 71 17.57 20.19 -21.30
C ASN A 71 17.79 18.97 -20.40
N PRO A 72 18.67 19.03 -19.38
CA PRO A 72 18.91 17.92 -18.45
C PRO A 72 17.67 17.53 -17.64
N PHE A 73 16.74 18.47 -17.41
CA PHE A 73 15.48 18.19 -16.72
C PHE A 73 14.50 17.32 -17.52
N SER A 74 14.78 17.07 -18.80
CA SER A 74 14.01 16.10 -19.58
C SER A 74 14.45 14.64 -19.40
N TYR A 75 15.62 14.42 -18.78
CA TYR A 75 16.19 13.10 -18.55
C TYR A 75 15.88 12.57 -17.14
N THR A 76 15.34 13.41 -16.25
CA THR A 76 15.02 13.06 -14.87
C THR A 76 13.79 13.82 -14.40
N PHE A 77 13.24 13.45 -13.25
CA PHE A 77 12.14 14.15 -12.63
C PHE A 77 12.26 14.14 -11.11
N LEU A 78 12.24 15.34 -10.53
CA LEU A 78 12.12 15.54 -9.09
C LEU A 78 10.77 16.19 -8.79
N GLY A 79 9.97 15.54 -7.97
CA GLY A 79 8.75 16.10 -7.41
C GLY A 79 8.49 15.62 -5.99
N ILE A 80 7.72 16.41 -5.24
CA ILE A 80 7.28 16.13 -3.87
C ILE A 80 5.76 16.35 -3.86
N GLU A 81 5.01 15.29 -3.61
CA GLU A 81 3.56 15.41 -3.45
C GLU A 81 3.22 15.88 -2.04
N LEU A 82 2.38 16.90 -1.93
CA LEU A 82 1.86 17.37 -0.65
C LEU A 82 0.72 16.46 -0.17
N SER A 83 1.06 15.24 0.25
CA SER A 83 0.12 14.28 0.83
C SER A 83 0.42 14.07 2.32
N PRO A 84 -0.53 14.42 3.22
CA PRO A 84 -0.45 14.08 4.63
C PRO A 84 -0.25 12.58 4.89
N THR A 85 -0.82 11.72 4.05
CA THR A 85 -0.70 10.25 4.13
C THR A 85 0.72 9.81 3.89
N LEU A 86 1.37 10.29 2.83
CA LEU A 86 2.75 9.92 2.54
C LEU A 86 3.71 10.38 3.64
N LEU A 87 3.48 11.58 4.18
CA LEU A 87 4.24 12.07 5.34
C LEU A 87 4.00 11.20 6.59
N ALA A 88 2.75 10.80 6.86
CA ALA A 88 2.39 9.92 7.97
C ALA A 88 3.03 8.53 7.83
N ILE A 89 3.01 7.94 6.64
CA ILE A 89 3.70 6.67 6.35
C ILE A 89 5.19 6.82 6.65
N GLY A 90 5.82 7.90 6.19
CA GLY A 90 7.20 8.25 6.53
C GLY A 90 7.45 8.32 8.04
N TRP A 91 6.54 8.97 8.77
CA TRP A 91 6.61 9.11 10.22
C TRP A 91 6.58 7.76 10.95
N PHE A 92 5.78 6.80 10.48
CA PHE A 92 5.75 5.44 11.03
C PHE A 92 7.03 4.66 10.75
N MET A 93 7.59 4.81 9.54
CA MET A 93 8.77 4.06 9.09
C MET A 93 10.10 4.51 9.73
N LYS A 94 10.16 5.73 10.30
CA LYS A 94 11.41 6.40 10.73
C LYS A 94 12.37 6.68 9.59
N PHE A 95 13.44 7.43 9.86
CA PHE A 95 14.37 7.88 8.81
C PHE A 95 15.08 6.73 8.10
N ARG A 96 15.56 5.72 8.84
CA ARG A 96 16.37 4.62 8.26
C ARG A 96 15.63 3.87 7.14
N VAL A 97 14.38 3.48 7.39
CA VAL A 97 13.58 2.73 6.41
C VAL A 97 13.16 3.64 5.27
N ALA A 98 12.69 4.86 5.57
CA ALA A 98 12.30 5.83 4.56
C ALA A 98 13.47 6.21 3.62
N PHE A 99 14.69 6.31 4.15
CA PHE A 99 15.90 6.55 3.36
C PHE A 99 16.24 5.39 2.44
N LEU A 100 16.09 4.14 2.90
CA LEU A 100 16.37 2.96 2.06
C LEU A 100 15.33 2.77 0.94
N VAL A 101 14.06 3.09 1.20
CA VAL A 101 13.06 3.21 0.13
C VAL A 101 13.45 4.32 -0.84
N ASN A 102 13.79 5.50 -0.33
CA ASN A 102 14.12 6.64 -1.19
C ASN A 102 15.41 6.44 -2.01
N LEU A 103 16.40 5.71 -1.50
CA LEU A 103 17.58 5.30 -2.26
C LEU A 103 17.21 4.53 -3.53
N GLY A 104 16.18 3.68 -3.47
CA GLY A 104 15.62 3.03 -4.66
C GLY A 104 15.11 4.04 -5.68
N SER A 105 14.33 5.03 -5.24
CA SER A 105 13.84 6.09 -6.13
C SER A 105 14.97 6.94 -6.69
N ILE A 106 16.01 7.21 -5.90
CA ILE A 106 17.17 7.98 -6.35
C ILE A 106 17.91 7.22 -7.47
N VAL A 107 18.15 5.92 -7.28
CA VAL A 107 18.77 5.08 -8.31
C VAL A 107 17.88 5.02 -9.56
N ALA A 108 16.56 4.85 -9.41
CA ALA A 108 15.64 4.84 -10.52
C ALA A 108 15.67 6.17 -11.31
N TRP A 109 15.44 7.31 -10.66
CA TRP A 109 15.21 8.59 -11.33
C TRP A 109 16.48 9.36 -11.71
N PHE A 110 17.58 9.21 -10.98
CA PHE A 110 18.83 9.93 -11.26
C PHE A 110 19.90 9.08 -11.94
N PHE A 111 19.71 7.75 -12.02
CA PHE A 111 20.66 6.86 -12.67
C PHE A 111 20.03 6.06 -13.81
N LEU A 112 18.99 5.27 -13.53
CA LEU A 112 18.41 4.38 -14.53
C LEU A 112 17.61 5.12 -15.61
N VAL A 113 16.73 6.06 -15.24
CA VAL A 113 15.94 6.83 -16.21
C VAL A 113 16.85 7.62 -17.17
N PRO A 114 17.84 8.43 -16.70
CA PRO A 114 18.76 9.10 -17.62
C PRO A 114 19.53 8.13 -18.52
N LEU A 115 19.99 7.00 -17.98
CA LEU A 115 20.73 6.00 -18.75
C LEU A 115 19.87 5.37 -19.84
N VAL A 116 18.62 5.05 -19.54
CA VAL A 116 17.64 4.50 -20.50
C VAL A 116 17.35 5.50 -21.63
N VAL A 117 17.20 6.79 -21.30
CA VAL A 117 16.96 7.84 -22.31
C VAL A 117 18.21 8.13 -23.14
N ILE A 118 19.41 8.16 -22.54
CA ILE A 118 20.68 8.41 -23.25
C ILE A 118 21.03 7.25 -24.18
N GLN A 119 20.78 6.00 -23.76
CA GLN A 119 21.05 4.81 -24.56
C GLN A 119 19.95 4.52 -25.60
N ASP A 120 18.86 5.30 -25.58
CA ASP A 120 17.70 5.13 -26.45
C ASP A 120 17.20 3.67 -26.47
N VAL A 121 17.03 3.10 -25.28
CA VAL A 121 16.67 1.68 -25.13
C VAL A 121 15.32 1.42 -25.79
N PRO A 122 15.20 0.39 -26.67
CA PRO A 122 13.93 0.09 -27.32
C PRO A 122 12.91 -0.45 -26.32
N VAL A 123 11.71 0.10 -26.33
CA VAL A 123 10.58 -0.30 -25.47
C VAL A 123 9.51 -0.97 -26.32
N TYR A 124 9.01 -2.11 -25.85
CA TYR A 124 7.87 -2.77 -26.47
C TYR A 124 6.60 -1.93 -26.29
N ASP A 125 5.97 -1.51 -27.38
CA ASP A 125 4.66 -0.87 -27.34
C ASP A 125 3.56 -1.89 -27.70
N PRO A 126 2.66 -2.25 -26.76
CA PRO A 126 1.57 -3.18 -27.02
C PRO A 126 0.60 -2.73 -28.12
N SER A 127 0.50 -1.41 -28.37
CA SER A 127 -0.41 -0.88 -29.39
C SER A 127 0.07 -1.13 -30.83
N LEU A 128 1.39 -1.15 -31.02
CA LEU A 128 2.01 -1.44 -32.32
C LEU A 128 2.48 -2.90 -32.46
N GLY A 129 2.63 -3.60 -31.34
CA GLY A 129 3.23 -4.93 -31.30
C GLY A 129 4.72 -4.93 -31.68
N SER A 130 5.39 -3.77 -31.63
CA SER A 130 6.79 -3.60 -32.01
C SER A 130 7.59 -2.88 -30.94
N TYR A 131 8.91 -3.08 -30.99
CA TYR A 131 9.85 -2.31 -30.18
C TYR A 131 10.12 -0.96 -30.85
N VAL A 132 9.92 0.11 -30.08
CA VAL A 132 10.09 1.50 -30.52
C VAL A 132 11.13 2.16 -29.62
N SER A 133 12.04 2.91 -30.24
CA SER A 133 13.05 3.69 -29.50
C SER A 133 12.39 4.73 -28.61
N ILE A 134 12.94 4.96 -27.41
CA ILE A 134 12.35 5.88 -26.43
C ILE A 134 12.31 7.32 -26.94
N THR A 135 13.30 7.74 -27.74
CA THR A 135 13.36 9.08 -28.32
C THR A 135 12.31 9.34 -29.40
N GLU A 136 11.86 8.29 -30.12
CA GLU A 136 10.86 8.36 -31.19
C GLU A 136 9.47 8.81 -30.66
N TYR A 137 9.20 8.56 -29.39
CA TYR A 137 7.99 9.05 -28.71
C TYR A 137 7.94 10.58 -28.61
N SER A 138 9.08 11.28 -28.65
CA SER A 138 9.06 12.75 -28.63
C SER A 138 8.79 13.39 -29.99
N GLU A 139 8.80 12.61 -31.07
CA GLU A 139 8.57 13.14 -32.40
C GLU A 139 7.07 13.32 -32.66
N PRO A 140 6.59 14.55 -32.94
CA PRO A 140 5.17 14.78 -33.23
C PRO A 140 4.69 14.05 -34.49
N SER A 141 5.62 13.62 -35.36
CA SER A 141 5.36 12.90 -36.61
C SER A 141 5.17 11.39 -36.46
N SER A 142 5.53 10.78 -35.32
CA SER A 142 5.53 9.32 -35.16
C SER A 142 4.15 8.70 -34.93
N GLY A 143 3.09 9.52 -34.81
CA GLY A 143 1.73 9.05 -34.50
C GLY A 143 1.55 8.56 -33.05
N ILE A 144 2.64 8.46 -32.28
CA ILE A 144 2.69 8.01 -30.88
C ILE A 144 3.43 9.08 -30.08
N PHE A 145 2.85 10.27 -30.05
CA PHE A 145 3.46 11.43 -29.42
C PHE A 145 3.30 11.36 -27.89
N TYR A 146 4.42 11.18 -27.20
CA TYR A 146 4.53 11.27 -25.75
C TYR A 146 5.65 12.24 -25.37
N PRO A 147 5.32 13.50 -25.04
CA PRO A 147 6.32 14.55 -24.83
C PRO A 147 7.16 14.35 -23.57
N THR A 148 6.70 13.53 -22.61
CA THR A 148 7.36 13.29 -21.32
C THR A 148 8.12 11.97 -21.30
N ILE A 149 9.18 11.89 -22.11
CA ILE A 149 10.00 10.69 -22.30
C ILE A 149 10.46 10.06 -20.98
N GLN A 150 10.90 10.85 -20.01
CA GLN A 150 11.38 10.37 -18.71
C GLN A 150 10.33 9.53 -17.97
N TRP A 151 9.05 9.87 -18.11
CA TRP A 151 7.95 9.13 -17.48
C TRP A 151 7.60 7.86 -18.26
N LYS A 152 7.75 7.86 -19.60
CA LYS A 152 7.62 6.63 -20.41
C LYS A 152 8.76 5.65 -20.11
N ALA A 153 10.00 6.14 -20.02
CA ALA A 153 11.16 5.34 -19.63
C ALA A 153 11.00 4.75 -18.21
N PHE A 154 10.49 5.56 -17.28
CA PHE A 154 10.19 5.11 -15.93
C PHE A 154 9.12 4.02 -15.89
N SER A 155 7.97 4.26 -16.52
CA SER A 155 6.81 3.37 -16.46
C SER A 155 6.99 2.03 -17.17
N SER A 156 7.89 1.96 -18.16
CA SER A 156 8.18 0.75 -18.94
C SER A 156 9.41 0.00 -18.40
N VAL A 157 10.62 0.48 -18.71
CA VAL A 157 11.88 -0.23 -18.42
C VAL A 157 12.21 -0.18 -16.93
N VAL A 158 12.16 0.99 -16.31
CA VAL A 158 12.64 1.13 -14.91
C VAL A 158 11.68 0.45 -13.93
N ARG A 159 10.36 0.51 -14.15
CA ARG A 159 9.39 -0.29 -13.36
C ARG A 159 9.61 -1.79 -13.53
N THR A 160 10.00 -2.26 -14.71
CA THR A 160 10.38 -3.67 -14.93
C THR A 160 11.61 -4.05 -14.11
N ILE A 161 12.67 -3.21 -14.12
CA ILE A 161 13.86 -3.42 -13.27
C ILE A 161 13.47 -3.37 -11.79
N ALA A 162 12.57 -2.47 -11.39
CA ALA A 162 12.10 -2.36 -10.02
C ALA A 162 11.32 -3.61 -9.57
N ILE A 163 10.47 -4.16 -10.43
CA ILE A 163 9.80 -5.46 -10.19
C ILE A 163 10.84 -6.55 -9.98
N GLY A 164 11.88 -6.60 -10.82
CA GLY A 164 13.03 -7.49 -10.64
C GLY A 164 13.69 -7.29 -9.27
N ALA A 165 13.90 -6.04 -8.83
CA ALA A 165 14.52 -5.75 -7.54
C ALA A 165 13.65 -6.16 -6.33
N ILE A 166 12.33 -5.99 -6.42
CA ILE A 166 11.38 -6.48 -5.41
C ILE A 166 11.46 -8.01 -5.30
N LEU A 167 11.52 -8.71 -6.44
CA LEU A 167 11.66 -10.16 -6.51
C LEU A 167 13.01 -10.64 -5.97
N GLY A 168 14.11 -10.03 -6.40
CA GLY A 168 15.46 -10.36 -5.97
C GLY A 168 15.65 -10.17 -4.47
N GLY A 169 15.15 -9.05 -3.94
CA GLY A 169 15.16 -8.78 -2.51
C GLY A 169 14.28 -9.76 -1.72
N GLY A 170 13.05 -10.00 -2.20
CA GLY A 170 12.12 -10.94 -1.57
C GLY A 170 12.64 -12.37 -1.53
N MET A 171 13.13 -12.89 -2.66
CA MET A 171 13.62 -14.27 -2.76
C MET A 171 14.93 -14.47 -2.01
N PHE A 172 15.87 -13.52 -2.08
CA PHE A 172 17.11 -13.61 -1.29
C PHE A 172 16.83 -13.47 0.22
N GLY A 173 15.86 -12.64 0.61
CA GLY A 173 15.38 -12.54 1.99
C GLY A 173 14.78 -13.86 2.49
N LEU A 174 13.98 -14.54 1.68
CA LEU A 174 13.47 -15.88 2.00
C LEU A 174 14.59 -16.92 2.17
N ILE A 175 15.61 -16.89 1.30
CA ILE A 175 16.77 -17.79 1.43
C ILE A 175 17.47 -17.57 2.77
N LYS A 176 17.62 -16.32 3.23
CA LYS A 176 18.16 -16.03 4.57
C LYS A 176 17.27 -16.55 5.70
N MET A 177 15.95 -16.63 5.48
CA MET A 177 14.99 -17.20 6.42
C MET A 177 14.88 -18.73 6.35
N ALA A 178 15.56 -19.40 5.41
CA ALA A 178 15.57 -20.86 5.28
C ALA A 178 15.86 -21.63 6.58
N PRO A 179 16.81 -21.21 7.44
CA PRO A 179 17.06 -21.90 8.71
C PRO A 179 15.84 -21.85 9.65
N THR A 180 15.13 -20.71 9.68
CA THR A 180 13.91 -20.53 10.47
C THR A 180 12.77 -21.37 9.90
N PHE A 181 12.64 -21.48 8.58
CA PHE A 181 11.67 -22.40 7.96
C PHE A 181 11.90 -23.86 8.42
N ILE A 182 13.15 -24.32 8.42
CA ILE A 182 13.50 -25.70 8.75
C ILE A 182 13.21 -26.03 10.24
N SER A 183 13.54 -25.13 11.17
CA SER A 183 13.25 -25.36 12.59
C SER A 183 11.75 -25.48 12.86
N ILE A 184 10.94 -24.70 12.12
CA ILE A 184 9.48 -24.68 12.28
C ILE A 184 8.82 -25.98 11.83
N PHE A 185 9.30 -26.59 10.74
CA PHE A 185 8.79 -27.90 10.32
C PHE A 185 9.00 -28.96 11.42
N GLY A 186 10.11 -28.87 12.16
CA GLY A 186 10.34 -29.73 13.34
C GLY A 186 9.35 -29.46 14.48
N ASP A 187 9.09 -28.18 14.77
CA ASP A 187 8.19 -27.78 15.87
C ASP A 187 6.71 -28.04 15.57
N ILE A 188 6.28 -27.94 14.32
CA ILE A 188 4.92 -28.35 13.90
C ILE A 188 4.78 -29.87 14.10
N SER A 189 5.77 -30.65 13.66
CA SER A 189 5.73 -32.10 13.82
C SER A 189 5.68 -32.51 15.29
N SER A 190 6.37 -31.80 16.19
CA SER A 190 6.35 -32.09 17.62
C SER A 190 5.03 -31.66 18.28
N ALA A 191 4.46 -30.51 17.88
CA ALA A 191 3.17 -30.01 18.38
C ALA A 191 2.00 -30.95 18.07
N PHE A 192 2.01 -31.62 16.92
CA PHE A 192 1.01 -32.66 16.61
C PHE A 192 1.17 -33.95 17.45
N THR A 193 2.34 -34.15 18.07
CA THR A 193 2.66 -35.34 18.88
C THR A 193 2.75 -35.09 20.40
N GLY A 194 2.74 -33.83 20.83
CA GLY A 194 2.92 -33.42 22.24
C GLY A 194 1.65 -33.49 23.09
N GLU A 195 1.83 -33.47 24.42
CA GLU A 195 0.74 -33.41 25.38
C GLU A 195 -0.07 -32.11 25.20
N ARG A 196 -1.39 -32.25 25.02
CA ARG A 196 -2.33 -31.14 24.86
C ARG A 196 -2.42 -30.40 26.19
N GLY A 197 -2.12 -29.10 26.20
CA GLY A 197 -2.42 -28.23 27.34
C GLY A 197 -3.92 -28.22 27.64
N ASP A 198 -4.32 -27.79 28.84
CA ASP A 198 -5.72 -27.75 29.26
C ASP A 198 -6.53 -26.71 28.46
N GLU A 199 -7.03 -27.12 27.28
CA GLU A 199 -7.87 -26.29 26.37
C GLU A 199 -9.18 -25.84 27.06
N PHE A 200 -9.68 -26.65 27.99
CA PHE A 200 -10.91 -26.44 28.72
C PHE A 200 -10.67 -26.42 30.23
N ILE A 201 -11.00 -25.30 30.87
CA ILE A 201 -10.91 -25.16 32.32
C ILE A 201 -12.30 -25.35 32.91
N GLU A 202 -12.46 -26.40 33.73
CA GLU A 202 -13.72 -26.71 34.41
C GLU A 202 -14.19 -25.49 35.24
N ASN A 203 -15.49 -25.15 35.16
CA ASN A 203 -16.12 -23.93 35.70
C ASN A 203 -15.77 -22.58 35.06
N LYS A 204 -14.78 -22.51 34.16
CA LYS A 204 -14.45 -21.25 33.44
C LYS A 204 -14.79 -21.30 31.95
N GLY A 205 -14.97 -22.47 31.35
CA GLY A 205 -15.25 -22.64 29.92
C GLY A 205 -13.98 -22.74 29.07
N TRP A 206 -14.11 -22.66 27.75
CA TRP A 206 -12.97 -22.71 26.82
C TRP A 206 -12.04 -21.52 27.04
N TYR A 207 -10.78 -21.81 27.34
CA TYR A 207 -9.73 -20.80 27.45
C TYR A 207 -9.14 -20.50 26.07
N GLU A 208 -8.91 -21.56 25.30
CA GLU A 208 -8.43 -21.54 23.92
C GLU A 208 -9.43 -22.23 22.98
N TRP A 209 -9.33 -21.93 21.68
CA TRP A 209 -10.16 -22.60 20.69
C TRP A 209 -9.67 -24.06 20.51
N PRO A 210 -10.55 -25.08 20.53
CA PRO A 210 -10.08 -26.45 20.59
C PRO A 210 -9.38 -26.85 19.28
N LEU A 211 -8.19 -27.45 19.39
CA LEU A 211 -7.38 -27.85 18.22
C LEU A 211 -8.11 -28.88 17.35
N THR A 212 -9.05 -29.62 17.92
CA THR A 212 -9.94 -30.57 17.23
C THR A 212 -10.83 -29.94 16.15
N HIS A 213 -11.05 -28.62 16.20
CA HIS A 213 -11.85 -27.92 15.19
C HIS A 213 -11.03 -27.54 13.95
N ILE A 214 -9.69 -27.56 14.00
CA ILE A 214 -8.84 -27.17 12.86
C ILE A 214 -9.10 -28.09 11.65
N PRO A 215 -9.11 -29.43 11.77
CA PRO A 215 -9.47 -30.31 10.64
C PRO A 215 -10.89 -30.06 10.12
N VAL A 216 -11.84 -29.73 10.99
CA VAL A 216 -13.22 -29.43 10.59
C VAL A 216 -13.26 -28.17 9.72
N PHE A 217 -12.58 -27.10 10.14
CA PHE A 217 -12.48 -25.88 9.33
C PHE A 217 -11.72 -26.11 8.02
N MET A 218 -10.67 -26.95 8.01
CA MET A 218 -9.99 -27.31 6.76
C MET A 218 -10.94 -28.02 5.78
N VAL A 219 -11.77 -28.96 6.25
CA VAL A 219 -12.75 -29.64 5.41
C VAL A 219 -13.84 -28.69 4.92
N ILE A 220 -14.34 -27.80 5.78
CA ILE A 220 -15.34 -26.78 5.38
C ILE A 220 -14.75 -25.85 4.32
N SER A 221 -13.54 -25.32 4.53
CA SER A 221 -12.83 -24.47 3.58
C SER A 221 -12.55 -25.20 2.26
N PHE A 222 -12.23 -26.50 2.31
CA PHE A 222 -12.04 -27.33 1.12
C PHE A 222 -13.26 -27.37 0.23
N PHE A 223 -14.42 -27.73 0.78
CA PHE A 223 -15.67 -27.76 0.01
C PHE A 223 -16.13 -26.35 -0.40
N ALA A 224 -15.92 -25.34 0.45
CA ALA A 224 -16.28 -23.96 0.15
C ALA A 224 -15.46 -23.40 -1.02
N MET A 225 -14.15 -23.65 -1.08
CA MET A 225 -13.31 -23.24 -2.20
C MET A 225 -13.70 -23.93 -3.50
N ILE A 226 -13.91 -25.26 -3.47
CA ILE A 226 -14.37 -26.00 -4.65
C ILE A 226 -15.67 -25.41 -5.18
N MET A 227 -16.66 -25.20 -4.30
CA MET A 227 -17.94 -24.62 -4.70
C MET A 227 -17.80 -23.21 -5.26
N THR A 228 -16.93 -22.38 -4.67
CA THR A 228 -16.73 -21.00 -5.12
C THR A 228 -16.17 -20.94 -6.54
N PHE A 229 -15.19 -21.78 -6.87
CA PHE A 229 -14.59 -21.83 -8.20
C PHE A 229 -15.53 -22.47 -9.25
N ILE A 230 -16.30 -23.49 -8.86
CA ILE A 230 -17.35 -24.06 -9.74
C ILE A 230 -18.41 -23.00 -10.08
N VAL A 231 -18.89 -22.24 -9.09
CA VAL A 231 -19.83 -21.13 -9.32
C VAL A 231 -19.19 -20.04 -10.19
N GLY A 232 -17.87 -19.84 -10.06
CA GLY A 232 -17.07 -18.96 -10.90
C GLY A 232 -16.82 -19.45 -12.33
N GLY A 233 -17.32 -20.65 -12.70
CA GLY A 233 -17.20 -21.20 -14.06
C GLY A 233 -16.04 -22.18 -14.27
N PHE A 234 -15.25 -22.49 -13.24
CA PHE A 234 -14.12 -23.41 -13.37
C PHE A 234 -14.56 -24.90 -13.28
N PRO A 235 -13.90 -25.82 -13.99
CA PRO A 235 -14.19 -27.25 -13.87
C PRO A 235 -13.87 -27.78 -12.46
N LEU A 236 -14.49 -28.91 -12.10
CA LEU A 236 -14.35 -29.53 -10.78
C LEU A 236 -12.90 -29.95 -10.48
N LEU A 237 -12.21 -30.54 -11.47
CA LEU A 237 -10.87 -31.10 -11.28
C LEU A 237 -9.82 -30.01 -10.94
N PRO A 238 -9.68 -28.92 -11.73
CA PRO A 238 -8.82 -27.80 -11.37
C PRO A 238 -9.19 -27.17 -10.02
N SER A 239 -10.49 -27.00 -9.73
CA SER A 239 -10.98 -26.43 -8.46
C SER A 239 -10.59 -27.29 -7.26
N ALA A 240 -10.63 -28.62 -7.40
CA ALA A 240 -10.20 -29.55 -6.35
C ALA A 240 -8.68 -29.50 -6.15
N ILE A 241 -7.89 -29.53 -7.23
CA ILE A 241 -6.42 -29.41 -7.15
C ILE A 241 -6.04 -28.09 -6.48
N PHE A 242 -6.66 -26.99 -6.91
CA PHE A 242 -6.51 -25.67 -6.33
C PHE A 242 -6.76 -25.67 -4.83
N ALA A 243 -7.90 -26.21 -4.39
CA ALA A 243 -8.27 -26.23 -2.97
C ALA A 243 -7.29 -27.07 -2.13
N ILE A 244 -6.82 -28.22 -2.64
CA ILE A 244 -5.81 -29.03 -1.94
C ILE A 244 -4.51 -28.23 -1.78
N VAL A 245 -4.00 -27.68 -2.88
CA VAL A 245 -2.72 -26.95 -2.90
C VAL A 245 -2.80 -25.72 -2.00
N LEU A 246 -3.87 -24.93 -2.08
CA LEU A 246 -4.01 -23.73 -1.26
C LEU A 246 -4.20 -24.02 0.22
N ILE A 247 -5.02 -24.99 0.62
CA ILE A 247 -5.18 -25.30 2.06
C ILE A 247 -3.86 -25.75 2.64
N PHE A 248 -3.17 -26.64 1.94
CA PHE A 248 -1.92 -27.19 2.41
C PHE A 248 -0.82 -26.13 2.50
N THR A 249 -0.66 -25.32 1.45
CA THR A 249 0.34 -24.24 1.45
C THR A 249 0.01 -23.14 2.45
N THR A 250 -1.26 -22.73 2.57
CA THR A 250 -1.70 -21.72 3.55
C THR A 250 -1.49 -22.22 4.98
N PHE A 251 -1.80 -23.49 5.26
CA PHE A 251 -1.60 -24.07 6.59
C PHE A 251 -0.11 -24.11 6.95
N LEU A 252 0.73 -24.67 6.07
CA LEU A 252 2.16 -24.79 6.32
C LEU A 252 2.86 -23.44 6.41
N LEU A 253 2.70 -22.59 5.38
CA LEU A 253 3.37 -21.29 5.33
C LEU A 253 2.76 -20.28 6.31
N GLY A 254 1.48 -20.43 6.66
CA GLY A 254 0.81 -19.61 7.67
C GLY A 254 1.38 -19.84 9.07
N ALA A 255 1.60 -21.10 9.45
CA ALA A 255 2.26 -21.42 10.72
C ALA A 255 3.66 -20.77 10.81
N ILE A 256 4.40 -20.75 9.69
CA ILE A 256 5.69 -20.08 9.64
C ILE A 256 5.52 -18.56 9.73
N ALA A 257 4.63 -17.96 8.95
CA ALA A 257 4.42 -16.52 8.92
C ALA A 257 4.07 -15.97 10.32
N VAL A 258 3.16 -16.65 11.02
CA VAL A 258 2.77 -16.34 12.41
C VAL A 258 3.97 -16.34 13.35
N ARG A 259 4.82 -17.36 13.28
CA ARG A 259 5.98 -17.44 14.16
C ARG A 259 7.05 -16.42 13.81
N VAL A 260 7.35 -16.24 12.53
CA VAL A 260 8.32 -15.23 12.07
C VAL A 260 7.84 -13.84 12.48
N MET A 261 6.54 -13.56 12.40
CA MET A 261 5.98 -12.34 12.96
C MET A 261 6.18 -12.24 14.47
N GLY A 262 5.95 -13.33 15.22
CA GLY A 262 6.18 -13.38 16.66
C GLY A 262 7.63 -13.12 17.07
N GLU A 263 8.59 -13.67 16.33
CA GLU A 263 10.04 -13.58 16.62
C GLU A 263 10.68 -12.28 16.10
N THR A 264 10.29 -11.84 14.92
CA THR A 264 10.96 -10.73 14.21
C THR A 264 10.11 -9.47 14.08
N GLY A 265 8.80 -9.56 14.34
CA GLY A 265 7.85 -8.46 14.14
C GLY A 265 7.56 -8.16 12.67
N ILE A 266 8.02 -8.99 11.73
CA ILE A 266 7.86 -8.81 10.28
C ILE A 266 7.32 -10.11 9.68
N GLU A 267 6.36 -9.99 8.76
CA GLU A 267 5.85 -11.13 8.01
C GLU A 267 6.48 -11.25 6.62
N PRO A 268 6.89 -12.45 6.19
CA PRO A 268 7.38 -12.68 4.83
C PRO A 268 6.24 -12.86 3.82
N VAL A 269 5.20 -12.02 3.86
CA VAL A 269 3.99 -12.17 3.01
C VAL A 269 4.34 -12.10 1.52
N SER A 270 5.14 -11.11 1.12
CA SER A 270 5.46 -10.87 -0.30
C SER A 270 6.24 -12.04 -0.90
N GLY A 271 7.31 -12.48 -0.24
CA GLY A 271 8.15 -13.58 -0.73
C GLY A 271 7.40 -14.91 -0.80
N THR A 272 6.63 -15.26 0.24
CA THR A 272 5.87 -16.52 0.26
C THR A 272 4.76 -16.53 -0.79
N SER A 273 4.13 -15.38 -1.07
CA SER A 273 3.12 -15.26 -2.13
C SER A 273 3.71 -15.50 -3.52
N PHE A 274 4.96 -15.08 -3.79
CA PHE A 274 5.64 -15.38 -5.05
C PHE A 274 5.91 -16.89 -5.22
N ILE A 275 6.31 -17.59 -4.16
CA ILE A 275 6.50 -19.05 -4.20
C ILE A 275 5.18 -19.73 -4.56
N VAL A 276 4.07 -19.31 -3.94
CA VAL A 276 2.75 -19.86 -4.23
C VAL A 276 2.30 -19.54 -5.65
N LEU A 277 2.52 -18.32 -6.14
CA LEU A 277 2.23 -17.97 -7.54
C LEU A 277 2.99 -18.87 -8.52
N LEU A 278 4.30 -19.00 -8.33
CA LEU A 278 5.15 -19.87 -9.13
C LEU A 278 4.66 -21.32 -9.10
N MET A 279 4.34 -21.83 -7.91
CA MET A 279 3.83 -23.19 -7.75
C MET A 279 2.50 -23.38 -8.51
N LEU A 280 1.55 -22.46 -8.36
CA LEU A 280 0.25 -22.55 -9.03
C LEU A 280 0.39 -22.42 -10.55
N LEU A 281 1.21 -21.48 -11.04
CA LEU A 281 1.48 -21.33 -12.47
C LEU A 281 2.15 -22.58 -13.04
N LEU A 282 3.15 -23.15 -12.36
CA LEU A 282 3.80 -24.39 -12.79
C LEU A 282 2.84 -25.58 -12.82
N ILE A 283 1.89 -25.66 -11.88
CA ILE A 283 0.87 -26.71 -11.85
C ILE A 283 -0.09 -26.52 -13.02
N PHE A 284 -0.72 -25.35 -13.14
CA PHE A 284 -1.82 -25.14 -14.10
C PHE A 284 -1.38 -24.85 -15.54
N LEU A 285 -0.14 -24.42 -15.78
CA LEU A 285 0.40 -24.27 -17.13
C LEU A 285 1.03 -25.56 -17.68
N ASN A 286 1.48 -26.48 -16.82
CA ASN A 286 2.11 -27.73 -17.27
C ASN A 286 1.22 -28.97 -17.16
N LEU A 287 0.21 -28.97 -16.28
CA LEU A 287 -0.76 -30.06 -16.20
C LEU A 287 -1.99 -29.72 -17.05
N ASP A 288 -2.27 -30.57 -18.03
CA ASP A 288 -3.51 -30.48 -18.79
C ASP A 288 -4.68 -30.96 -17.93
N VAL A 289 -5.32 -30.00 -17.26
CA VAL A 289 -6.50 -30.21 -16.41
C VAL A 289 -7.79 -29.71 -17.07
N GLY A 290 -7.74 -29.43 -18.38
CA GLY A 290 -8.87 -28.90 -19.15
C GLY A 290 -9.12 -27.41 -18.93
N LEU A 291 -8.08 -26.64 -18.60
CA LEU A 291 -8.11 -25.18 -18.54
C LEU A 291 -7.39 -24.60 -19.76
N ASP A 292 -7.90 -23.48 -20.29
CA ASP A 292 -7.13 -22.68 -21.22
C ASP A 292 -6.02 -21.91 -20.49
N LYS A 293 -5.05 -21.41 -21.24
CA LYS A 293 -3.89 -20.68 -20.72
C LYS A 293 -4.29 -19.45 -19.89
N GLU A 294 -5.28 -18.69 -20.35
CA GLU A 294 -5.82 -17.53 -19.63
C GLU A 294 -6.50 -17.96 -18.32
N GLU A 295 -7.26 -19.06 -18.33
CA GLU A 295 -7.92 -19.60 -17.15
C GLU A 295 -6.89 -20.11 -16.12
N SER A 296 -5.83 -20.77 -16.58
CA SER A 296 -4.70 -21.22 -15.77
C SER A 296 -3.94 -20.07 -15.11
N VAL A 297 -3.79 -18.94 -15.82
CA VAL A 297 -3.22 -17.70 -15.26
C VAL A 297 -4.17 -17.10 -14.22
N LEU A 298 -5.46 -17.03 -14.52
CA LEU A 298 -6.46 -16.42 -13.64
C LEU A 298 -6.59 -17.19 -12.32
N ILE A 299 -6.69 -18.52 -12.37
CA ILE A 299 -6.79 -19.35 -11.17
C ILE A 299 -5.53 -19.23 -10.29
N ALA A 300 -4.34 -19.12 -10.90
CA ALA A 300 -3.09 -18.93 -10.16
C ALA A 300 -3.02 -17.56 -9.47
N LEU A 301 -3.38 -16.48 -10.17
CA LEU A 301 -3.38 -15.12 -9.61
C LEU A 301 -4.41 -14.95 -8.49
N VAL A 302 -5.63 -15.46 -8.70
CA VAL A 302 -6.67 -15.47 -7.65
C VAL A 302 -6.20 -16.30 -6.46
N GLY A 303 -5.59 -17.46 -6.72
CA GLY A 303 -5.05 -18.31 -5.66
C GLY A 303 -4.00 -17.65 -4.80
N THR A 304 -3.02 -17.00 -5.44
CA THR A 304 -2.01 -16.21 -4.74
C THR A 304 -2.63 -15.08 -3.93
N THR A 305 -3.68 -14.44 -4.44
CA THR A 305 -4.39 -13.36 -3.72
C THR A 305 -5.11 -13.89 -2.47
N VAL A 306 -5.79 -15.04 -2.58
CA VAL A 306 -6.44 -15.73 -1.46
C VAL A 306 -5.40 -16.15 -0.42
N PHE A 307 -4.30 -16.76 -0.86
CA PHE A 307 -3.17 -17.13 0.00
C PHE A 307 -2.59 -15.91 0.73
N GLY A 308 -2.22 -14.85 0.00
CA GLY A 308 -1.62 -13.65 0.57
C GLY A 308 -2.53 -12.96 1.58
N SER A 309 -3.84 -12.95 1.33
CA SER A 309 -4.85 -12.42 2.24
C SER A 309 -4.93 -13.24 3.54
N ALA A 310 -4.91 -14.58 3.43
CA ALA A 310 -4.94 -15.47 4.57
C ALA A 310 -3.67 -15.34 5.44
N ILE A 311 -2.49 -15.28 4.81
CA ILE A 311 -1.22 -15.11 5.51
C ILE A 311 -1.15 -13.74 6.21
N SER A 312 -1.53 -12.66 5.53
CA SER A 312 -1.53 -11.32 6.13
C SER A 312 -2.52 -11.18 7.30
N MET A 313 -3.69 -11.83 7.21
CA MET A 313 -4.62 -11.88 8.34
C MET A 313 -4.05 -12.66 9.53
N SER A 314 -3.27 -13.71 9.28
CA SER A 314 -2.73 -14.56 10.34
C SER A 314 -1.86 -13.77 11.33
N GLY A 315 -1.02 -12.84 10.87
CA GLY A 315 -0.23 -12.03 11.78
C GLY A 315 -0.99 -10.92 12.48
N THR A 316 -1.95 -10.28 11.80
CA THR A 316 -2.83 -9.31 12.47
C THR A 316 -3.52 -9.96 13.67
N VAL A 317 -4.03 -11.17 13.47
CA VAL A 317 -4.67 -11.99 14.51
C VAL A 317 -3.70 -12.31 15.66
N VAL A 318 -2.41 -12.58 15.40
CA VAL A 318 -1.39 -12.81 16.44
C VAL A 318 -1.14 -11.55 17.26
N GLY A 319 -1.09 -10.39 16.60
CA GLY A 319 -1.02 -9.09 17.27
C GLY A 319 -2.21 -8.85 18.21
N ASP A 320 -3.41 -9.16 17.74
CA ASP A 320 -4.64 -9.07 18.54
C ASP A 320 -4.59 -9.99 19.76
N TYR A 321 -4.15 -11.24 19.58
CA TYR A 321 -3.99 -12.17 20.69
C TYR A 321 -3.02 -11.65 21.74
N LYS A 322 -1.86 -11.12 21.31
CA LYS A 322 -0.86 -10.56 22.23
C LYS A 322 -1.41 -9.40 23.04
N ASN A 323 -2.03 -8.41 22.38
CA ASN A 323 -2.59 -7.24 23.06
C ASN A 323 -3.74 -7.63 23.99
N SER A 324 -4.61 -8.54 23.55
CA SER A 324 -5.72 -9.05 24.35
C SER A 324 -5.27 -9.78 25.61
N LEU A 325 -4.17 -10.54 25.52
CA LEU A 325 -3.62 -11.26 26.67
C LEU A 325 -3.08 -10.31 27.73
N TYR A 326 -2.47 -9.18 27.33
CA TYR A 326 -2.03 -8.14 28.27
C TYR A 326 -3.21 -7.50 29.00
N ILE A 327 -4.29 -7.18 28.28
CA ILE A 327 -5.53 -6.62 28.85
C ILE A 327 -6.31 -7.66 29.70
N GLY A 328 -5.86 -8.92 29.76
CA GLY A 328 -6.45 -9.98 30.56
C GLY A 328 -7.67 -10.67 29.93
N ASN A 329 -7.88 -10.52 28.62
CA ASN A 329 -8.94 -11.20 27.89
C ASN A 329 -8.48 -12.57 27.33
N ARG A 330 -9.44 -13.49 27.12
CA ARG A 330 -9.15 -14.87 26.72
C ARG A 330 -9.05 -15.02 25.20
N PRO A 331 -8.11 -15.83 24.67
CA PRO A 331 -7.99 -16.10 23.24
C PRO A 331 -9.31 -16.52 22.57
N TYR A 332 -10.13 -17.32 23.25
CA TYR A 332 -11.43 -17.74 22.73
C TYR A 332 -12.35 -16.58 22.30
N HIS A 333 -12.40 -15.49 23.08
CA HIS A 333 -13.25 -14.34 22.76
C HIS A 333 -12.74 -13.55 21.55
N ILE A 334 -11.41 -13.44 21.41
CA ILE A 334 -10.77 -12.79 20.27
C ILE A 334 -11.00 -13.57 18.98
N SER A 335 -10.82 -14.90 19.02
CA SER A 335 -11.08 -15.75 17.86
C SER A 335 -12.52 -15.59 17.36
N LYS A 336 -13.50 -15.58 18.27
CA LYS A 336 -14.91 -15.36 17.93
C LYS A 336 -15.15 -13.98 17.29
N GLY A 337 -14.52 -12.93 17.83
CA GLY A 337 -14.59 -11.57 17.28
C GLY A 337 -14.04 -11.51 15.85
N ASN A 338 -12.84 -12.06 15.64
CA ASN A 338 -12.16 -12.06 14.35
C ASN A 338 -12.93 -12.88 13.30
N ILE A 339 -13.45 -14.06 13.65
CA ILE A 339 -14.29 -14.87 12.75
C ILE A 339 -15.55 -14.11 12.34
N MET A 340 -16.22 -13.43 13.27
CA MET A 340 -17.41 -12.63 12.95
C MET A 340 -17.06 -11.40 12.09
N GLY A 341 -15.89 -10.80 12.30
CA GLY A 341 -15.41 -9.63 11.53
C GLY A 341 -15.02 -9.97 10.10
N VAL A 342 -14.56 -11.20 9.83
CA VAL A 342 -14.19 -11.65 8.48
C VAL A 342 -15.37 -11.57 7.50
N VAL A 343 -16.61 -11.81 7.93
CA VAL A 343 -17.79 -11.82 7.04
C VAL A 343 -18.06 -10.43 6.42
N PRO A 344 -18.31 -9.36 7.18
CA PRO A 344 -18.49 -8.02 6.60
C PRO A 344 -17.21 -7.53 5.90
N GLY A 345 -16.03 -7.88 6.42
CA GLY A 345 -14.75 -7.55 5.80
C GLY A 345 -14.59 -8.17 4.40
N ALA A 346 -14.98 -9.44 4.22
CA ALA A 346 -14.94 -10.11 2.93
C ALA A 346 -15.94 -9.51 1.93
N ILE A 347 -17.15 -9.16 2.37
CA ILE A 347 -18.15 -8.51 1.51
C ILE A 347 -17.65 -7.15 1.03
N LEU A 348 -17.15 -6.31 1.95
CA LEU A 348 -16.62 -4.99 1.62
C LEU A 348 -15.36 -5.10 0.75
N GLY A 349 -14.44 -6.02 1.10
CA GLY A 349 -13.22 -6.28 0.34
C GLY A 349 -13.52 -6.73 -1.09
N ALA A 350 -14.46 -7.66 -1.27
CA ALA A 350 -14.91 -8.10 -2.59
C ALA A 350 -15.56 -6.96 -3.40
N ALA A 351 -16.44 -6.17 -2.78
CA ALA A 351 -17.08 -5.04 -3.44
C ALA A 351 -16.06 -4.00 -3.93
N VAL A 352 -15.08 -3.65 -3.09
CA VAL A 352 -14.00 -2.73 -3.46
C VAL A 352 -13.10 -3.34 -4.53
N ALA A 353 -12.73 -4.62 -4.42
CA ALA A 353 -11.90 -5.29 -5.42
C ALA A 353 -12.56 -5.33 -6.81
N ILE A 354 -13.86 -5.64 -6.87
CA ILE A 354 -14.65 -5.60 -8.12
C ILE A 354 -14.68 -4.19 -8.70
N PHE A 355 -14.93 -3.19 -7.86
CA PHE A 355 -14.97 -1.79 -8.28
C PHE A 355 -13.63 -1.32 -8.85
N LEU A 356 -12.52 -1.58 -8.14
CA LEU A 356 -11.17 -1.21 -8.60
C LEU A 356 -10.77 -1.98 -9.85
N SER A 357 -11.08 -3.29 -9.92
CA SER A 357 -10.77 -4.13 -11.08
C SER A 357 -11.45 -3.59 -12.34
N LYS A 358 -12.73 -3.21 -12.26
CA LYS A 358 -13.45 -2.63 -13.41
C LYS A 358 -12.82 -1.31 -13.87
N LEU A 359 -12.56 -0.39 -12.94
CA LEU A 359 -11.98 0.91 -13.27
C LEU A 359 -10.57 0.79 -13.88
N LEU A 360 -9.78 -0.18 -13.39
CA LEU A 360 -8.44 -0.47 -13.91
C LEU A 360 -8.50 -1.08 -15.32
N ALA A 361 -9.45 -2.00 -15.56
CA ALA A 361 -9.67 -2.62 -16.87
C ALA A 361 -10.16 -1.60 -17.91
N ASP A 362 -11.00 -0.65 -17.51
CA ASP A 362 -11.50 0.43 -18.37
C ASP A 362 -10.43 1.51 -18.63
N GLY A 363 -9.24 1.42 -18.02
CA GLY A 363 -8.15 2.41 -18.14
C GLY A 363 -8.48 3.77 -17.51
N THR A 364 -9.56 3.85 -16.73
CA THR A 364 -10.03 5.09 -16.10
C THR A 364 -9.21 5.49 -14.89
N ILE A 365 -8.55 4.53 -14.23
CA ILE A 365 -7.63 4.75 -13.11
C ILE A 365 -6.29 4.06 -13.38
N ASP A 366 -5.20 4.68 -12.96
CA ASP A 366 -3.88 4.04 -12.86
C ASP A 366 -3.50 3.96 -11.38
N LEU A 367 -3.40 2.74 -10.85
CA LEU A 367 -3.04 2.50 -9.46
C LEU A 367 -1.55 2.14 -9.36
N LEU A 368 -0.85 2.83 -8.47
CA LEU A 368 0.50 2.47 -8.06
C LEU A 368 0.46 1.21 -7.18
N ALA A 369 0.35 0.04 -7.82
CA ALA A 369 0.29 -1.26 -7.16
C ALA A 369 1.52 -2.13 -7.50
N PRO A 370 2.67 -1.91 -6.82
CA PRO A 370 3.93 -2.60 -7.13
C PRO A 370 3.82 -4.13 -7.10
N GLN A 371 3.14 -4.68 -6.09
CA GLN A 371 3.02 -6.14 -5.94
C GLN A 371 2.11 -6.76 -6.99
N ALA A 372 0.95 -6.15 -7.27
CA ALA A 372 0.04 -6.63 -8.30
C ALA A 372 0.69 -6.58 -9.69
N ASN A 373 1.39 -5.49 -10.00
CA ASN A 373 2.12 -5.37 -11.26
C ASN A 373 3.30 -6.33 -11.35
N ALA A 374 3.97 -6.65 -10.23
CA ALA A 374 4.99 -7.70 -10.22
C ALA A 374 4.40 -9.09 -10.51
N PHE A 375 3.24 -9.43 -9.94
CA PHE A 375 2.54 -10.69 -10.24
C PHE A 375 2.07 -10.75 -11.69
N ALA A 376 1.47 -9.67 -12.21
CA ALA A 376 1.03 -9.60 -13.60
C ALA A 376 2.22 -9.77 -14.56
N TYR A 377 3.27 -8.97 -14.39
CA TYR A 377 4.45 -9.02 -15.25
C TYR A 377 5.14 -10.39 -15.25
N PHE A 378 5.29 -10.99 -14.07
CA PHE A 378 5.89 -12.32 -13.95
C PHE A 378 5.04 -13.39 -14.63
N THR A 379 3.71 -13.26 -14.52
CA THR A 379 2.77 -14.19 -15.16
C THR A 379 2.77 -14.04 -16.67
N THR A 380 2.78 -12.82 -17.21
CA THR A 380 2.94 -12.56 -18.64
C THR A 380 4.24 -13.16 -19.17
N ILE A 381 5.35 -12.99 -18.45
CA ILE A 381 6.63 -13.60 -18.85
C ILE A 381 6.55 -15.13 -18.88
N LEU A 382 6.03 -15.76 -17.83
CA LEU A 382 6.04 -17.21 -17.71
C LEU A 382 5.01 -17.87 -18.63
N ALA A 383 3.84 -17.27 -18.77
CA ALA A 383 2.77 -17.78 -19.61
C ALA A 383 3.04 -17.43 -21.07
N GLU A 384 3.17 -16.16 -21.43
CA GLU A 384 3.19 -15.68 -22.82
C GLU A 384 4.59 -15.68 -23.43
N GLY A 385 5.65 -15.79 -22.63
CA GLY A 385 7.03 -15.64 -23.09
C GLY A 385 7.37 -14.21 -23.51
N GLN A 386 6.48 -13.25 -23.22
CA GLN A 386 6.63 -11.85 -23.55
C GLN A 386 7.15 -11.08 -22.34
N GLY A 387 8.34 -10.47 -22.47
CA GLY A 387 8.91 -9.60 -21.46
C GLY A 387 10.42 -9.44 -21.58
N ASP A 388 10.94 -8.42 -20.90
CA ASP A 388 12.36 -8.10 -20.89
C ASP A 388 13.04 -8.84 -19.73
N TRP A 389 13.46 -10.07 -20.04
CA TRP A 389 14.26 -10.91 -19.14
C TRP A 389 15.56 -10.23 -18.70
N GLY A 390 16.15 -9.36 -19.54
CA GLY A 390 17.37 -8.63 -19.23
C GLY A 390 17.14 -7.60 -18.14
N ALA A 391 16.13 -6.74 -18.30
CA ALA A 391 15.73 -5.76 -17.29
C ALA A 391 15.31 -6.44 -15.98
N LEU A 392 14.54 -7.53 -16.06
CA LEU A 392 14.12 -8.29 -14.88
C LEU A 392 15.31 -8.89 -14.14
N ALA A 393 16.26 -9.53 -14.85
CA ALA A 393 17.44 -10.15 -14.25
C ALA A 393 18.39 -9.11 -13.64
N LEU A 394 18.55 -7.96 -14.29
CA LEU A 394 19.32 -6.83 -13.75
C LEU A 394 18.70 -6.34 -12.43
N GLY A 395 17.39 -6.14 -12.43
CA GLY A 395 16.62 -5.81 -11.23
C GLY A 395 16.81 -6.84 -10.13
N PHE A 396 16.67 -8.12 -10.47
CA PHE A 396 16.83 -9.24 -9.55
C PHE A 396 18.20 -9.24 -8.88
N ALA A 397 19.28 -9.08 -9.66
CA ALA A 397 20.64 -9.02 -9.14
C ALA A 397 20.83 -7.79 -8.22
N LEU A 398 20.30 -6.64 -8.61
CA LEU A 398 20.36 -5.41 -7.81
C LEU A 398 19.61 -5.55 -6.48
N GLY A 399 18.38 -6.09 -6.51
CA GLY A 399 17.57 -6.33 -5.32
C GLY A 399 18.21 -7.34 -4.37
N ALA A 400 18.75 -8.43 -4.90
CA ALA A 400 19.48 -9.42 -4.11
C ALA A 400 20.77 -8.84 -3.50
N PHE A 401 21.49 -7.99 -4.24
CA PHE A 401 22.67 -7.29 -3.74
C PHE A 401 22.32 -6.33 -2.59
N VAL A 402 21.25 -5.54 -2.73
CA VAL A 402 20.81 -4.62 -1.67
C VAL A 402 20.27 -5.38 -0.46
N GLU A 403 19.57 -6.48 -0.68
CA GLU A 403 19.15 -7.38 0.40
C GLU A 403 20.38 -7.94 1.13
N TRP A 404 21.41 -8.38 0.40
CA TRP A 404 22.68 -8.80 1.01
C TRP A 404 23.35 -7.70 1.83
N ALA A 405 23.42 -6.48 1.30
CA ALA A 405 24.11 -5.35 1.94
C ALA A 405 23.34 -4.73 3.11
N THR A 406 22.00 -4.69 3.07
CA THR A 406 21.19 -3.88 4.00
C THR A 406 20.09 -4.64 4.72
N GLY A 407 19.69 -5.83 4.22
CA GLY A 407 18.55 -6.59 4.71
C GLY A 407 17.18 -6.00 4.36
N MET A 408 17.11 -5.04 3.42
CA MET A 408 15.85 -4.40 3.00
C MET A 408 15.77 -4.23 1.46
N GLY A 409 16.15 -5.27 0.71
CA GLY A 409 16.14 -5.25 -0.76
C GLY A 409 14.74 -5.03 -1.35
N THR A 410 13.70 -5.61 -0.73
CA THR A 410 12.31 -5.42 -1.17
C THR A 410 11.86 -3.96 -1.03
N SER A 411 12.22 -3.30 0.07
CA SER A 411 11.91 -1.88 0.30
C SER A 411 12.64 -0.96 -0.68
N PHE A 412 13.88 -1.32 -1.03
CA PHE A 412 14.63 -0.63 -2.08
C PHE A 412 13.95 -0.78 -3.45
N GLY A 413 13.54 -1.99 -3.83
CA GLY A 413 12.80 -2.24 -5.07
C GLY A 413 11.46 -1.50 -5.11
N LEU A 414 10.73 -1.45 -3.99
CA LEU A 414 9.51 -0.63 -3.85
C LEU A 414 9.80 0.85 -4.12
N GLY A 415 10.92 1.35 -3.59
CA GLY A 415 11.43 2.69 -3.86
C GLY A 415 11.71 2.96 -5.33
N MET A 416 12.32 2.00 -6.03
CA MET A 416 12.56 2.11 -7.48
C MET A 416 11.27 2.13 -8.28
N TYR A 417 10.23 1.44 -7.81
CA TYR A 417 8.94 1.35 -8.49
C TYR A 417 8.08 2.61 -8.31
N LEU A 418 8.17 3.24 -7.14
CA LEU A 418 7.38 4.43 -6.80
C LEU A 418 8.02 5.71 -7.36
N PRO A 419 7.21 6.67 -7.85
CA PRO A 419 7.74 7.92 -8.40
C PRO A 419 8.23 8.85 -7.27
N THR A 420 9.13 9.79 -7.58
CA THR A 420 9.67 10.74 -6.60
C THR A 420 8.62 11.55 -5.83
N PRO A 421 7.48 11.96 -6.42
CA PRO A 421 6.40 12.62 -5.69
C PRO A 421 5.87 11.78 -4.53
N ALA A 422 5.89 10.46 -4.64
CA ALA A 422 5.41 9.58 -3.57
C ALA A 422 6.47 9.35 -2.48
N THR A 423 7.75 9.18 -2.88
CA THR A 423 8.79 8.66 -1.96
C THR A 423 9.54 9.75 -1.21
N PHE A 424 9.66 10.97 -1.75
CA PHE A 424 10.27 12.08 -1.01
C PHE A 424 9.44 12.57 0.18
N PRO A 425 8.10 12.69 0.11
CA PRO A 425 7.30 13.00 1.29
C PRO A 425 7.45 11.95 2.40
N MET A 426 7.56 10.66 2.04
CA MET A 426 7.86 9.61 3.02
C MET A 426 9.24 9.82 3.68
N LEU A 427 10.26 10.20 2.91
CA LEU A 427 11.58 10.54 3.45
C LEU A 427 11.51 11.72 4.42
N LEU A 428 10.78 12.78 4.04
CA LEU A 428 10.58 13.96 4.90
C LEU A 428 9.86 13.57 6.20
N GLY A 429 8.82 12.74 6.14
CA GLY A 429 8.12 12.22 7.31
C GLY A 429 9.04 11.42 8.24
N GLY A 430 9.87 10.54 7.69
CA GLY A 430 10.83 9.75 8.45
C GLY A 430 11.94 10.61 9.08
N ALA A 431 12.45 11.61 8.33
CA ALA A 431 13.42 12.56 8.85
C ALA A 431 12.83 13.43 9.97
N ALA A 432 11.60 13.90 9.80
CA ALA A 432 10.87 14.67 10.81
C ALA A 432 10.66 13.85 12.09
N ARG A 433 10.37 12.55 11.96
CA ARG A 433 10.23 11.62 13.08
C ARG A 433 11.49 11.54 13.92
N ASP A 434 12.62 11.20 13.31
CA ASP A 434 13.90 11.07 14.01
C ASP A 434 14.38 12.40 14.59
N TRP A 435 14.17 13.49 13.85
CA TRP A 435 14.48 14.84 14.32
C TRP A 435 13.66 15.21 15.56
N TRP A 436 12.35 14.92 15.55
CA TRP A 436 11.47 15.18 16.69
C TRP A 436 11.82 14.29 17.89
N GLU A 437 12.17 13.02 17.68
CA GLU A 437 12.61 12.14 18.77
C GLU A 437 13.83 12.71 19.49
N LYS A 438 14.86 13.09 18.74
CA LYS A 438 16.11 13.59 19.30
C LYS A 438 15.93 14.94 19.98
N ARG A 439 15.12 15.83 19.40
CA ARG A 439 15.06 17.24 19.83
C ARG A 439 13.92 17.55 20.80
N ARG A 440 12.83 16.77 20.80
CA ARG A 440 11.64 17.02 21.62
C ARG A 440 11.35 15.89 22.59
N LEU A 441 11.33 14.65 22.10
CA LEU A 441 10.95 13.50 22.92
C LEU A 441 12.03 13.18 23.97
N GLN A 442 13.28 12.97 23.55
CA GLN A 442 14.37 12.55 24.43
C GLN A 442 14.60 13.53 25.60
N PRO A 443 14.79 14.85 25.37
CA PRO A 443 14.96 15.79 26.47
C PRO A 443 13.82 15.79 27.49
N LYS A 444 12.58 15.60 27.03
CA LYS A 444 11.40 15.58 27.90
C LYS A 444 11.26 14.26 28.66
N VAL A 445 11.64 13.15 28.04
CA VAL A 445 11.68 11.84 28.71
C VAL A 445 12.80 11.81 29.75
N ASP A 446 13.97 12.38 29.43
CA ASP A 446 15.11 12.45 30.36
C ASP A 446 14.81 13.35 31.56
N SER A 447 14.11 14.47 31.37
CA SER A 447 13.67 15.31 32.49
C SER A 447 12.68 14.57 33.40
N ILE A 448 11.70 13.87 32.83
CA ILE A 448 10.74 13.05 33.59
C ILE A 448 11.48 11.93 34.32
N ARG A 449 12.49 11.33 33.71
CA ARG A 449 13.30 10.27 34.31
C ARG A 449 14.04 10.73 35.55
N ILE A 450 14.56 11.95 35.53
CA ILE A 450 15.24 12.58 36.68
C ILE A 450 14.25 12.94 37.79
N GLU A 451 13.06 13.45 37.44
CA GLU A 451 12.07 13.93 38.42
C GLU A 451 11.23 12.81 39.05
N LYS A 452 10.78 11.84 38.24
CA LYS A 452 9.72 10.87 38.60
C LYS A 452 10.15 9.41 38.48
N GLY A 453 11.40 9.16 38.06
CA GLY A 453 11.95 7.82 37.90
C GLY A 453 11.69 7.19 36.52
N ALA A 454 12.28 6.01 36.31
CA ALA A 454 12.34 5.38 34.98
C ALA A 454 10.99 4.87 34.46
N GLN A 455 10.10 4.40 35.34
CA GLN A 455 8.82 3.82 34.93
C GLN A 455 7.86 4.87 34.37
N GLU A 456 7.76 6.02 35.05
CA GLU A 456 6.98 7.17 34.58
C GLU A 456 7.55 7.78 33.29
N ALA A 457 8.88 7.75 33.13
CA ALA A 457 9.53 8.21 31.90
C ALA A 457 9.16 7.35 30.68
N GLU A 458 9.15 6.02 30.83
CA GLU A 458 8.72 5.11 29.75
C GLU A 458 7.22 5.22 29.46
N ARG A 459 6.37 5.36 30.50
CA ARG A 459 4.94 5.62 30.32
C ARG A 459 4.70 6.93 29.57
N GLY A 460 5.37 8.00 29.99
CA GLY A 460 5.28 9.31 29.33
C GLY A 460 5.78 9.27 27.89
N ARG A 461 6.86 8.53 27.61
CA ARG A 461 7.36 8.29 26.26
C ARG A 461 6.32 7.59 25.40
N ALA A 462 5.74 6.50 25.90
CA ALA A 462 4.71 5.73 25.18
C ALA A 462 3.49 6.61 24.84
N LEU A 463 2.99 7.39 25.81
CA LEU A 463 1.86 8.30 25.60
C LEU A 463 2.16 9.38 24.55
N MET A 464 3.35 9.98 24.61
CA MET A 464 3.77 10.98 23.61
C MET A 464 3.88 10.37 22.21
N LEU A 465 4.41 9.15 22.10
CA LEU A 465 4.48 8.43 20.82
C LEU A 465 3.09 8.10 20.29
N LEU A 466 2.24 7.52 21.13
CA LEU A 466 0.85 7.19 20.79
C LEU A 466 0.11 8.42 20.28
N TYR A 467 0.25 9.57 20.94
CA TYR A 467 -0.36 10.82 20.50
C TYR A 467 0.09 11.21 19.08
N THR A 468 1.38 11.10 18.76
CA THR A 468 1.86 11.39 17.40
C THR A 468 1.35 10.37 16.37
N PHE A 469 1.23 9.10 16.75
CA PHE A 469 0.67 8.06 15.89
C PHE A 469 -0.83 8.26 15.65
N MET A 470 -1.58 8.73 16.65
CA MET A 470 -2.99 9.10 16.48
C MET A 470 -3.16 10.29 15.53
N ILE A 471 -2.29 11.30 15.61
CA ILE A 471 -2.30 12.42 14.65
C ILE A 471 -1.99 11.93 13.23
N ALA A 472 -0.96 11.08 13.08
CA ALA A 472 -0.58 10.50 11.79
C ALA A 472 -1.71 9.62 11.22
N ALA A 473 -2.35 8.79 12.05
CA ALA A 473 -3.52 7.99 11.67
C ALA A 473 -4.73 8.87 11.29
N GLY A 474 -4.94 9.98 11.99
CA GLY A 474 -5.94 10.98 11.64
C GLY A 474 -5.65 11.65 10.29
N ALA A 475 -4.39 11.90 9.96
CA ALA A 475 -3.98 12.42 8.65
C ALA A 475 -4.26 11.40 7.53
N LEU A 476 -3.88 10.13 7.72
CA LEU A 476 -4.19 9.03 6.80
C LEU A 476 -5.70 8.91 6.54
N THR A 477 -6.46 8.84 7.63
CA THR A 477 -7.92 8.68 7.60
C THR A 477 -8.58 9.89 6.95
N GLY A 478 -8.13 11.10 7.29
CA GLY A 478 -8.68 12.35 6.77
C GLY A 478 -8.33 12.66 5.32
N GLU A 479 -7.32 12.00 4.73
CA GLU A 479 -7.07 12.03 3.29
C GLU A 479 -7.87 10.93 2.58
N ALA A 480 -7.98 9.74 3.17
CA ALA A 480 -8.81 8.66 2.65
C ALA A 480 -10.29 9.07 2.53
N PHE A 481 -10.87 9.69 3.58
CA PHE A 481 -12.24 10.22 3.53
C PHE A 481 -12.39 11.29 2.44
N TYR A 482 -11.43 12.21 2.33
CA TYR A 482 -11.44 13.22 1.27
C TYR A 482 -11.37 12.58 -0.12
N GLY A 483 -10.55 11.54 -0.31
CA GLY A 483 -10.47 10.79 -1.56
C GLY A 483 -11.78 10.11 -1.94
N VAL A 484 -12.46 9.48 -0.98
CA VAL A 484 -13.79 8.87 -1.19
C VAL A 484 -14.83 9.94 -1.56
N GLU A 485 -14.85 11.06 -0.84
CA GLU A 485 -15.74 12.18 -1.15
C GLU A 485 -15.45 12.77 -2.54
N ALA A 486 -14.17 12.98 -2.87
CA ALA A 486 -13.75 13.48 -4.17
C ALA A 486 -14.15 12.53 -5.30
N ALA A 487 -14.05 11.22 -5.10
CA ALA A 487 -14.48 10.20 -6.06
C ALA A 487 -16.01 10.23 -6.28
N ILE A 488 -16.80 10.32 -5.20
CA ILE A 488 -18.26 10.46 -5.31
C ILE A 488 -18.62 11.73 -6.07
N LEU A 489 -17.99 12.86 -5.74
CA LEU A 489 -18.21 14.11 -6.45
C LEU A 489 -17.77 14.04 -7.91
N ALA A 490 -16.69 13.32 -8.24
CA ALA A 490 -16.25 13.14 -9.62
C ALA A 490 -17.25 12.35 -10.47
N VAL A 491 -17.87 11.31 -9.90
CA VAL A 491 -18.96 10.57 -10.58
C VAL A 491 -20.18 11.47 -10.81
N LEU A 492 -20.54 12.29 -9.82
CA LEU A 492 -21.63 13.25 -9.96
C LEU A 492 -21.31 14.38 -10.96
N ASP A 493 -20.04 14.77 -11.05
CA ASP A 493 -19.56 15.76 -12.02
C ASP A 493 -19.82 15.29 -13.46
N ASP A 494 -19.60 14.00 -13.75
CA ASP A 494 -19.84 13.40 -15.07
C ASP A 494 -21.34 13.25 -15.40
N GLN A 495 -22.15 12.87 -14.40
CA GLN A 495 -23.59 12.64 -14.60
C GLN A 495 -24.44 13.91 -14.61
N ILE A 496 -24.08 14.92 -13.81
CA ILE A 496 -24.94 16.09 -13.51
C ILE A 496 -24.23 17.40 -13.83
N GLY A 497 -22.90 17.43 -13.74
CA GLY A 497 -22.13 18.67 -13.62
C GLY A 497 -22.10 19.58 -14.85
N THR A 498 -22.40 19.06 -16.04
CA THR A 498 -22.51 19.85 -17.28
C THR A 498 -23.93 20.37 -17.54
N SER A 499 -24.93 19.83 -16.86
CA SER A 499 -26.36 20.14 -17.10
C SER A 499 -26.88 21.32 -16.27
N LEU A 500 -26.22 21.65 -15.15
CA LEU A 500 -26.65 22.69 -14.20
C LEU A 500 -25.63 23.82 -14.11
N SER A 501 -26.03 25.05 -14.45
CA SER A 501 -25.16 26.24 -14.34
C SER A 501 -24.67 26.51 -12.91
N ASN A 502 -25.45 26.09 -11.91
CA ASN A 502 -25.16 26.30 -10.48
C ASN A 502 -24.44 25.11 -9.84
N TRP A 503 -24.04 24.11 -10.64
CA TRP A 503 -23.39 22.90 -10.15
C TRP A 503 -22.17 23.17 -9.24
N PRO A 504 -21.25 24.10 -9.55
CA PRO A 504 -20.08 24.34 -8.70
C PRO A 504 -20.46 24.80 -7.28
N ALA A 505 -21.51 25.60 -7.15
CA ALA A 505 -22.01 26.07 -5.86
C ALA A 505 -22.71 24.95 -5.08
N ILE A 506 -23.50 24.12 -5.76
CA ILE A 506 -24.16 22.94 -5.17
C ILE A 506 -23.12 21.93 -4.70
N ARG A 507 -22.09 21.67 -5.51
CA ARG A 507 -20.96 20.79 -5.20
C ARG A 507 -20.20 21.26 -3.96
N LEU A 508 -19.92 22.57 -3.85
CA LEU A 508 -19.25 23.14 -2.68
C LEU A 508 -20.12 23.09 -1.44
N ALA A 509 -21.40 23.46 -1.56
CA ALA A 509 -22.34 23.40 -0.45
C ALA A 509 -22.53 21.96 0.05
N GLY A 510 -22.66 21.00 -0.85
CA GLY A 510 -22.76 19.57 -0.54
C GLY A 510 -21.51 19.05 0.17
N PHE A 511 -20.33 19.40 -0.34
CA PHE A 511 -19.06 19.04 0.29
C PHE A 511 -18.94 19.58 1.73
N ILE A 512 -19.24 20.88 1.93
CA ILE A 512 -19.20 21.51 3.26
C ILE A 512 -20.24 20.88 4.19
N MET A 513 -21.46 20.68 3.71
CA MET A 513 -22.55 20.11 4.50
C MET A 513 -22.23 18.68 4.96
N LEU A 514 -21.71 17.84 4.05
CA LEU A 514 -21.33 16.46 4.37
C LEU A 514 -20.21 16.43 5.41
N ASN A 515 -19.17 17.24 5.24
CA ASN A 515 -18.08 17.34 6.20
C ASN A 515 -18.54 17.89 7.56
N ALA A 516 -19.47 18.85 7.56
CA ALA A 516 -20.04 19.39 8.80
C ALA A 516 -20.91 18.35 9.53
N ILE A 517 -21.72 17.56 8.80
CA ILE A 517 -22.51 16.46 9.36
C ILE A 517 -21.59 15.38 9.92
N LEU A 518 -20.55 14.98 9.18
CA LEU A 518 -19.58 13.99 9.62
C LEU A 518 -18.87 14.47 10.91
N GLY A 519 -18.42 15.72 10.93
CA GLY A 519 -17.80 16.33 12.11
C GLY A 519 -18.75 16.38 13.31
N ALA A 520 -20.02 16.74 13.09
CA ALA A 520 -21.04 16.73 14.14
C ALA A 520 -21.34 15.32 14.65
N ALA A 521 -21.41 14.32 13.76
CA ALA A 521 -21.62 12.93 14.12
C ALA A 521 -20.46 12.39 14.98
N ILE A 522 -19.21 12.67 14.59
CA ILE A 522 -18.02 12.32 15.37
C ILE A 522 -18.05 13.01 16.72
N TYR A 523 -18.37 14.31 16.76
CA TYR A 523 -18.50 15.07 18.02
C TYR A 523 -19.54 14.46 18.96
N VAL A 524 -20.73 14.12 18.44
CA VAL A 524 -21.79 13.48 19.23
C VAL A 524 -21.37 12.10 19.73
N LEU A 525 -20.72 11.29 18.89
CA LEU A 525 -20.19 9.99 19.29
C LEU A 525 -19.18 10.12 20.42
N PHE A 526 -18.22 11.05 20.30
CA PHE A 526 -17.17 11.25 21.28
C PHE A 526 -17.70 11.89 22.57
N SER A 527 -18.69 12.77 22.46
CA SER A 527 -19.37 13.34 23.62
C SER A 527 -20.18 12.28 24.39
N LYS A 528 -20.89 11.40 23.67
CA LYS A 528 -21.59 10.24 24.28
C LYS A 528 -20.62 9.24 24.91
N ALA A 529 -19.42 9.09 24.36
CA ALA A 529 -18.36 8.27 24.92
C ALA A 529 -17.63 8.93 26.12
N GLY A 530 -18.01 10.16 26.51
CA GLY A 530 -17.40 10.88 27.63
C GLY A 530 -16.03 11.49 27.33
N ILE A 531 -15.57 11.43 26.08
CA ILE A 531 -14.25 11.94 25.66
C ILE A 531 -14.27 13.47 25.52
N ILE A 532 -15.42 14.05 25.14
CA ILE A 532 -15.57 15.49 24.87
C ILE A 532 -16.77 16.06 25.64
N GLY A 533 -16.50 16.95 26.62
CA GLY A 533 -17.51 17.65 27.43
C GLY A 533 -17.00 17.95 28.84
N PRO A 534 -17.63 18.85 29.61
CA PRO A 534 -17.28 19.05 31.02
C PRO A 534 -17.57 17.77 31.81
N SER A 535 -16.58 17.24 32.52
CA SER A 535 -16.71 16.09 33.43
C SER A 535 -17.52 16.48 34.67
N ASN A 536 -18.83 16.71 34.50
CA ASN A 536 -19.74 17.05 35.59
C ASN A 536 -20.42 15.79 36.14
N GLY A 537 -19.62 14.81 36.57
CA GLY A 537 -20.05 13.64 37.33
C GLY A 537 -19.02 13.33 38.42
N PRO A 538 -19.43 12.84 39.60
CA PRO A 538 -18.50 12.60 40.71
C PRO A 538 -17.41 11.63 40.25
N GLU A 539 -16.17 11.86 40.68
CA GLU A 539 -14.98 11.02 40.43
C GLU A 539 -15.28 9.54 40.74
N GLY A 540 -15.90 8.85 39.79
CA GLY A 540 -15.83 7.41 39.62
C GLY A 540 -14.46 7.06 39.05
N PRO A 541 -14.05 5.78 39.05
CA PRO A 541 -12.66 5.39 38.90
C PRO A 541 -12.18 5.53 37.45
N GLU A 542 -12.04 6.76 36.96
CA GLU A 542 -11.49 7.12 35.64
C GLU A 542 -9.98 6.88 35.55
N GLY A 543 -9.32 6.60 36.68
CA GLY A 543 -7.97 6.01 36.66
C GLY A 543 -7.96 4.60 36.05
N LYS A 544 -9.02 3.81 36.21
CA LYS A 544 -8.95 2.37 35.90
C LYS A 544 -9.12 2.01 34.44
N VAL A 545 -9.76 2.82 33.60
CA VAL A 545 -9.99 2.43 32.19
C VAL A 545 -8.71 2.63 31.37
N MET A 546 -8.01 3.74 31.59
CA MET A 546 -6.70 3.96 30.96
C MET A 546 -5.58 3.15 31.64
N ASP A 547 -5.70 2.85 32.93
CA ASP A 547 -4.79 1.92 33.60
C ASP A 547 -5.06 0.43 33.23
N ALA A 548 -6.26 0.07 32.73
CA ALA A 548 -6.59 -1.30 32.31
C ALA A 548 -6.25 -1.60 30.84
N GLU A 549 -6.12 -0.58 29.98
CA GLU A 549 -5.53 -0.74 28.64
C GLU A 549 -3.99 -0.74 28.67
N LEU A 550 -3.38 -0.36 29.81
CA LEU A 550 -1.93 -0.18 29.98
C LEU A 550 -1.29 -1.10 31.05
N ALA A 551 -2.07 -1.90 31.75
CA ALA A 551 -1.59 -3.05 32.52
C ALA A 551 -1.57 -4.28 31.62
#